data_AF-A0A5C8F0L0-F1
#
_entry.id   AF-A0A5C8F0L0-F1
#
_cell.length_a   1.000
_cell.length_b   1.000
_cell.length_c   1.000
_cell.angle_alpha   90.00
_cell.angle_beta   90.00
_cell.angle_gamma   90.00
#
_symmetry.space_group_name_H-M   'P 1'
#
loop_
_entity.id
_entity.type
_entity.pdbx_description
1 polymer ?
#
loop_
_entity_poly.entity_id
_entity_poly.type
_entity_poly.pdbx_seq_one_letter_code
_entity_poly.pdbx_strand_id
1 'polypeptide(L)'
;MSNFYCEYCGEAFSNPRNLTIQNCMRHPNGTLKGKHKLYEGGEKSTYICKYCGNSFNSIKTMISQNCMRHEDGILKGKHAPAL
;
A
#
# COMPACT_ATOMS: atom_id res chain seq x y z
N MET A 1 2.23 13.12 -15.59
CA MET A 1 1.07 13.15 -14.66
C MET A 1 1.47 12.33 -13.45
N SER A 2 1.54 12.94 -12.27
CA SER A 2 1.94 12.21 -11.06
C SER A 2 0.80 11.31 -10.60
N ASN A 3 1.03 9.99 -10.56
CA ASN A 3 0.05 9.07 -9.98
C ASN A 3 0.22 9.07 -8.46
N PHE A 4 -0.89 9.14 -7.75
CA PHE A 4 -0.92 9.06 -6.29
C PHE A 4 -1.32 7.66 -5.88
N TYR A 5 -0.53 7.02 -5.03
CA TYR A 5 -0.77 5.64 -4.63
C TYR A 5 -1.34 5.57 -3.22
N CYS A 6 -2.15 4.54 -2.97
CA CYS A 6 -2.60 4.21 -1.63
C CYS A 6 -1.59 3.30 -0.92
N GLU A 7 -1.17 3.64 0.30
CA GLU A 7 -0.28 2.81 1.14
C GLU A 7 -0.92 1.49 1.58
N TYR A 8 -2.26 1.41 1.59
CA TYR A 8 -2.99 0.23 2.10
C TYR A 8 -3.49 -0.74 1.02
N CYS A 9 -3.80 -0.25 -0.18
CA CYS A 9 -4.28 -1.10 -1.28
C CYS A 9 -3.42 -1.02 -2.55
N GLY A 10 -2.57 -0.01 -2.67
CA GLY A 10 -1.72 0.20 -3.84
C GLY A 10 -2.44 0.64 -5.10
N GLU A 11 -3.71 1.04 -5.00
CA GLU A 11 -4.39 1.69 -6.13
C GLU A 11 -3.74 3.03 -6.47
N ALA A 12 -3.67 3.29 -7.77
CA ALA A 12 -3.23 4.55 -8.35
C ALA A 12 -4.43 5.45 -8.59
N PHE A 13 -4.29 6.72 -8.24
CA PHE A 13 -5.30 7.74 -8.39
C PHE A 13 -4.69 8.97 -9.04
N SER A 14 -5.46 9.64 -9.89
CA SER A 14 -5.03 10.88 -10.55
C SER A 14 -5.01 12.08 -9.60
N ASN A 15 -5.63 11.98 -8.42
CA ASN A 15 -5.74 13.07 -7.46
C ASN A 15 -5.79 12.54 -6.01
N PRO A 16 -5.00 13.09 -5.06
CA PRO A 16 -5.05 12.71 -3.65
C PRO A 16 -6.42 12.95 -3.01
N ARG A 17 -7.19 13.91 -3.52
CA ARG A 17 -8.56 14.15 -3.05
C ARG A 17 -9.43 12.92 -3.26
N ASN A 18 -9.29 12.22 -4.39
CA ASN A 18 -10.09 11.03 -4.67
C ASN A 18 -9.74 9.86 -3.72
N LEU A 19 -8.45 9.72 -3.37
CA LEU A 19 -7.99 8.78 -2.33
C LEU A 19 -8.71 9.01 -1.00
N THR A 20 -8.76 10.26 -0.55
CA THR A 20 -9.37 10.62 0.74
C THR A 20 -10.90 10.67 0.76
N ILE A 21 -11.56 10.48 -0.39
CA ILE A 21 -13.03 10.41 -0.46
C ILE A 21 -13.49 8.96 -0.48
N GLN A 22 -12.74 8.08 -1.16
CA GLN A 22 -13.07 6.66 -1.28
C GLN A 22 -12.71 5.88 -0.02
N ASN A 23 -13.42 4.77 0.19
CA ASN A 23 -13.16 3.84 1.28
C ASN A 23 -12.18 2.76 0.80
N CYS A 24 -11.18 2.46 1.62
CA CYS A 24 -10.19 1.45 1.28
C CYS A 24 -10.67 0.05 1.67
N MET A 25 -10.77 -0.85 0.69
CA MET A 25 -11.09 -2.25 0.94
C MET A 25 -10.02 -2.98 1.75
N ARG A 26 -8.78 -2.49 1.74
CA ARG A 26 -7.63 -3.10 2.44
C ARG A 26 -7.14 -2.26 3.61
N HIS A 27 -8.05 -1.52 4.23
CA HIS A 27 -7.72 -0.71 5.40
C HIS A 27 -7.31 -1.61 6.59
N PRO A 28 -6.26 -1.26 7.37
CA PRO A 28 -5.79 -2.07 8.50
C PRO A 28 -6.86 -2.28 9.58
N ASN A 29 -7.74 -1.29 9.80
CA ASN A 29 -8.85 -1.40 10.76
C ASN A 29 -10.02 -2.29 10.26
N GLY A 30 -9.96 -2.82 9.04
CA GLY A 30 -10.99 -3.66 8.44
C GLY A 30 -11.52 -3.13 7.12
N THR A 31 -12.10 -4.03 6.31
CA THR A 31 -12.63 -3.73 4.97
C THR A 31 -13.61 -2.56 5.00
N LEU A 32 -13.32 -1.52 4.21
CA LEU A 32 -14.16 -0.31 4.10
C LEU A 32 -14.37 0.46 5.42
N LYS A 33 -13.59 0.16 6.47
CA LYS A 33 -13.65 0.86 7.77
C LYS A 33 -12.80 2.13 7.84
N GLY A 34 -12.18 2.51 6.74
CA GLY A 34 -11.36 3.71 6.67
C GLY A 34 -11.09 4.10 5.22
N LYS A 35 -10.53 5.30 5.07
CA LYS A 35 -10.26 5.89 3.77
C LYS A 35 -8.89 5.45 3.25
N HIS A 36 -8.60 5.70 1.97
CA HIS A 36 -7.26 5.44 1.48
C HIS A 36 -6.25 6.40 2.12
N LYS A 37 -5.08 5.86 2.47
CA LYS A 37 -3.94 6.65 2.94
C LYS A 37 -3.00 6.92 1.77
N LEU A 38 -2.65 8.19 1.58
CA LEU A 38 -1.71 8.61 0.56
C LEU A 38 -0.32 8.04 0.86
N TYR A 39 0.33 7.44 -0.13
CA TYR A 39 1.73 7.09 -0.05
C TYR A 39 2.59 8.35 -0.25
N GLU A 40 3.34 8.74 0.79
CA GLU A 40 4.13 9.97 0.79
C GLU A 40 5.46 9.86 0.03
N GLY A 41 5.89 8.65 -0.35
CA GLY A 41 7.17 8.41 -1.04
C GLY A 41 7.18 8.73 -2.55
N GLY A 42 6.07 9.18 -3.12
CA GLY A 42 5.96 9.48 -4.56
C GLY A 42 6.04 8.24 -5.47
N GLU A 43 5.94 8.44 -6.78
CA GLU A 43 6.09 7.35 -7.76
C GLU A 43 7.58 6.96 -7.85
N LYS A 44 7.92 5.75 -7.40
CA LYS A 44 9.26 5.16 -7.53
C LYS A 44 9.23 3.99 -8.52
N SER A 45 10.34 3.77 -9.22
CA SER A 45 10.47 2.61 -10.13
C SER A 45 10.50 1.27 -9.36
N THR A 46 10.98 1.30 -8.11
CA THR A 46 11.01 0.15 -7.22
C THR A 46 10.54 0.55 -5.82
N TYR A 47 9.73 -0.31 -5.23
CA TYR A 47 9.18 -0.16 -3.90
C TYR A 47 9.68 -1.32 -3.04
N ILE A 48 10.23 -1.01 -1.87
CA ILE A 48 10.81 -2.00 -0.98
C ILE A 48 9.85 -2.23 0.19
N CYS A 49 9.61 -3.48 0.55
CA CYS A 49 8.81 -3.80 1.73
C CYS A 49 9.62 -3.56 3.02
N LYS A 50 9.09 -2.76 3.95
CA LYS A 50 9.76 -2.45 5.23
C LYS A 50 10.00 -3.68 6.13
N TYR A 51 9.17 -4.72 5.98
CA TYR A 51 9.23 -5.91 6.83
C TYR A 51 10.20 -7.00 6.33
N CYS A 52 10.23 -7.23 5.02
CA CYS A 52 10.99 -8.33 4.43
C CYS A 52 12.11 -7.90 3.49
N GLY A 53 12.19 -6.63 3.13
CA GLY A 53 13.19 -6.09 2.20
C GLY A 53 12.97 -6.45 0.72
N ASN A 54 11.88 -7.14 0.36
CA ASN A 54 11.61 -7.46 -1.04
C ASN A 54 11.30 -6.20 -1.85
N SER A 55 11.90 -6.11 -3.03
CA SER A 55 11.65 -5.07 -4.02
C SER A 55 10.54 -5.48 -4.99
N PHE A 56 9.64 -4.55 -5.29
CA PHE A 56 8.52 -4.71 -6.21
C PHE A 56 8.47 -3.53 -7.18
N ASN A 57 8.07 -3.78 -8.42
CA ASN A 57 7.94 -2.73 -9.44
C ASN A 57 6.68 -1.87 -9.26
N SER A 58 5.78 -2.22 -8.34
CA SER A 58 4.57 -1.46 -8.05
C SER A 58 4.07 -1.72 -6.62
N ILE A 59 3.49 -0.71 -5.98
CA ILE A 59 2.84 -0.86 -4.67
C ILE A 59 1.67 -1.84 -4.75
N LYS A 60 0.88 -1.81 -5.83
CA LYS A 60 -0.27 -2.72 -6.01
C LYS A 60 0.13 -4.19 -5.93
N THR A 61 1.20 -4.60 -6.62
CA THR A 61 1.68 -5.99 -6.61
C THR A 61 2.27 -6.36 -5.26
N MET A 62 3.00 -5.44 -4.63
CA MET A 62 3.51 -5.60 -3.28
C MET A 62 2.38 -5.91 -2.28
N ILE A 63 1.40 -5.01 -2.16
CA ILE A 63 0.29 -5.12 -1.21
C ILE A 63 -0.67 -6.25 -1.56
N SER A 64 -0.73 -6.66 -2.84
CA SER A 64 -1.52 -7.81 -3.25
C SER A 64 -1.12 -9.07 -2.47
N GLN A 65 0.18 -9.26 -2.30
CA GLN A 65 0.79 -10.44 -1.67
C GLN A 65 0.91 -10.32 -0.15
N ASN A 66 0.96 -11.47 0.52
CA ASN A 66 1.18 -11.55 1.95
C ASN A 66 2.68 -11.52 2.25
N CYS A 67 3.07 -10.78 3.29
CA CYS A 67 4.45 -10.71 3.71
C CYS A 67 4.79 -11.89 4.63
N MET A 68 5.85 -12.61 4.30
CA MET A 68 6.35 -13.73 5.11
C MET A 68 6.96 -13.26 6.44
N ARG A 69 7.46 -12.02 6.51
CA ARG A 69 8.09 -11.43 7.70
C ARG A 69 7.24 -10.33 8.35
N HIS A 70 5.92 -10.40 8.21
CA HIS A 70 5.04 -9.41 8.82
C HIS A 70 5.12 -9.45 10.35
N GLU A 71 4.98 -8.29 11.00
CA GLU A 71 5.01 -8.16 12.47
C GLU A 71 3.93 -8.99 13.18
N ASP A 72 2.71 -9.04 12.62
CA ASP A 72 1.61 -9.89 13.10
C ASP A 72 1.84 -11.41 12.93
N GLY A 73 2.91 -11.82 12.24
CA GLY A 73 3.27 -13.20 11.99
C GLY A 73 3.34 -13.59 10.51
N ILE A 74 3.88 -14.77 10.24
CA ILE A 74 4.15 -15.28 8.89
C ILE A 74 2.85 -15.30 8.06
N LEU A 75 2.83 -14.57 6.95
CA LEU A 75 1.70 -14.45 6.01
C LEU A 75 0.41 -13.86 6.59
N LYS A 76 0.44 -13.31 7.81
CA LYS A 76 -0.75 -12.71 8.46
C LYS A 76 -1.01 -11.27 8.06
N GLY A 77 -0.01 -10.57 7.54
CA GLY A 77 -0.16 -9.21 7.02
C GLY A 77 0.36 -9.05 5.60
N LYS A 78 0.00 -7.92 4.99
CA LYS A 78 0.43 -7.56 3.63
C LYS A 78 1.80 -6.90 3.67
N HIS A 79 2.50 -6.90 2.54
CA HIS A 79 3.69 -6.08 2.44
C HIS A 79 3.34 -4.58 2.61
N ALA A 80 4.17 -3.83 3.32
CA ALA A 80 4.04 -2.40 3.46
C ALA A 80 5.24 -1.68 2.83
N PRO A 81 5.01 -0.68 1.97
CA PRO A 81 6.10 0.04 1.33
C PRO A 81 6.90 0.83 2.38
N ALA A 82 8.22 0.79 2.27
CA ALA A 82 9.11 1.70 2.96
C ALA A 82 8.99 3.10 2.34
N LEU A 83 8.96 4.12 3.18
CA LEU A 83 8.96 5.53 2.77
C LEU A 83 10.32 5.92 2.18
#